data_AF-A0A6J1WDY7-F1
#
_entry.id   AF-A0A6J1WDY7-F1
#
_cell.length_a   1.000
_cell.length_b   1.000
_cell.length_c   1.000
_cell.angle_alpha   90.00
_cell.angle_beta   90.00
_cell.angle_gamma   90.00
#
_symmetry.space_group_name_H-M   'P 1'
#
loop_
_entity.id
_entity.type
_entity.pdbx_description
1 polymer ?
#
loop_
_entity_poly.entity_id
_entity_poly.type
_entity_poly.pdbx_seq_one_letter_code
_entity_poly.pdbx_strand_id
1 'polypeptide(L)'
;VTFPLYPLHPQVERLVEDATLAGGAAAAVANTATAPREDYKEKINMEKLKCLDENHSERMGLTVEDLNATAARIELRTANMGGVDPVCADSKHQVIECYKNESPADVIKCWDTVGAFTKCVQDAASTRLRVRTQKDAREHARRTRHVAHARQHALRDLGPPPTDEAVPT
;
A
#
# COMPACT_ATOMS: atom_id res chain seq x y z
N VAL A 1 -27.32 13.57 11.39
CA VAL A 1 -26.73 12.78 12.50
C VAL A 1 -25.23 12.92 12.39
N THR A 2 -24.65 13.72 13.27
CA THR A 2 -23.23 14.05 13.31
C THR A 2 -22.50 12.91 14.02
N PHE A 3 -21.56 12.24 13.35
CA PHE A 3 -20.74 11.21 13.98
C PHE A 3 -19.41 11.83 14.46
N PRO A 4 -18.97 11.54 15.69
CA PRO A 4 -17.69 12.04 16.19
C PRO A 4 -16.54 11.27 15.53
N LEU A 5 -15.54 12.02 15.04
CA LEU A 5 -14.22 11.49 14.76
C LEU A 5 -13.63 10.96 16.07
N TYR A 6 -13.35 9.67 16.16
CA TYR A 6 -12.43 9.14 17.15
C TYR A 6 -11.01 9.53 16.72
N PRO A 7 -10.29 10.40 17.46
CA PRO A 7 -8.90 10.64 17.19
C PRO A 7 -8.10 9.41 17.62
N LEU A 8 -7.09 9.08 16.80
CA LEU A 8 -6.01 8.17 17.15
C LEU A 8 -5.46 8.52 18.54
N HIS A 9 -5.11 7.47 19.30
CA HIS A 9 -4.66 7.51 20.68
C HIS A 9 -3.77 8.73 21.05
N PRO A 10 -4.14 9.54 22.07
CA PRO A 10 -3.34 10.69 22.57
C PRO A 10 -2.03 10.29 23.27
N GLN A 11 -1.68 8.99 23.26
CA GLN A 11 -0.46 8.47 23.87
C GLN A 11 0.72 8.48 22.89
N VAL A 12 0.48 8.45 21.57
CA VAL A 12 1.57 8.37 20.58
C VAL A 12 2.15 9.76 20.28
N GLU A 13 1.32 10.80 20.21
CA GLU A 13 1.79 12.19 20.09
C GLU A 13 2.52 12.66 21.35
N ARG A 14 2.04 12.26 22.54
CA ARG A 14 2.75 12.54 23.82
C ARG A 14 4.14 11.92 23.90
N LEU A 15 4.36 10.74 23.32
CA LEU A 15 5.67 10.09 23.30
C LEU A 15 6.70 10.85 22.44
N VAL A 16 6.24 11.57 21.40
CA VAL A 16 7.10 12.41 20.55
C VAL A 16 7.37 13.77 21.18
N GLU A 17 6.38 14.35 21.87
CA GLU A 17 6.54 15.62 22.60
C GLU A 17 7.38 15.48 23.89
N ASP A 18 7.24 14.38 24.64
CA ASP A 18 8.07 14.14 25.84
C ASP A 18 9.54 13.86 25.49
N ALA A 19 9.80 13.23 24.33
CA ALA A 19 11.17 13.00 23.84
C ALA A 19 11.88 14.30 23.41
N THR A 20 11.13 15.30 22.92
CA THR A 20 11.68 16.60 22.53
C THR A 20 11.89 17.53 23.74
N LEU A 21 11.05 17.44 24.77
CA LEU A 21 11.23 18.18 26.02
C LEU A 21 12.36 17.62 26.91
N ALA A 22 12.56 16.30 26.95
CA ALA A 22 13.67 15.70 27.70
C ALA A 22 15.06 15.97 27.06
N GLY A 23 15.11 16.20 25.74
CA GLY A 23 16.34 16.58 25.03
C GLY A 23 16.75 18.04 25.15
N GLY A 24 15.81 18.95 25.46
CA GLY A 24 16.06 20.39 25.53
C GLY A 24 16.70 20.88 26.84
N ALA A 25 16.39 20.24 27.97
CA ALA A 25 16.88 20.68 29.28
C ALA A 25 18.34 20.25 29.56
N ALA A 26 18.81 19.15 28.95
CA ALA A 26 20.20 18.70 29.10
C ALA A 26 21.18 19.48 28.21
N ALA A 27 20.70 20.08 27.11
CA ALA A 27 21.54 20.84 26.18
C ALA A 27 21.95 22.23 26.69
N ALA A 28 21.24 22.79 27.69
CA ALA A 28 21.54 24.13 28.21
C ALA A 28 22.75 24.18 29.17
N VAL A 29 23.24 23.03 29.66
CA VAL A 29 24.37 22.98 30.62
C VAL A 29 25.68 22.50 29.96
N ALA A 30 25.64 22.07 28.69
CA ALA A 30 26.82 21.55 27.99
C ALA A 30 27.52 22.56 27.06
N ASN A 31 27.09 23.82 27.01
CA ASN A 31 27.71 24.86 26.19
C ASN A 31 28.96 25.50 26.82
N THR A 32 29.74 24.70 27.55
CA THR A 32 31.13 25.02 27.86
C THR A 32 32.05 24.01 27.20
N ALA A 33 32.58 24.43 26.05
CA ALA A 33 33.88 24.06 25.51
C ALA A 33 34.16 22.57 25.21
N THR A 34 33.92 22.14 23.97
CA THR A 34 34.71 21.14 23.23
C THR A 34 34.33 21.25 21.74
N ALA A 35 35.14 21.88 20.88
CA ALA A 35 36.14 21.26 20.02
C ALA A 35 35.57 20.32 18.92
N PRO A 36 36.11 20.32 17.69
CA PRO A 36 35.50 19.81 16.44
C PRO A 36 35.54 18.26 16.31
N ARG A 37 35.45 17.54 17.43
CA ARG A 37 35.55 16.07 17.52
C ARG A 37 34.19 15.36 17.56
N GLU A 38 33.10 16.04 17.93
CA GLU A 38 31.76 15.44 17.94
C GLU A 38 31.23 15.19 16.52
N ASP A 39 31.53 16.08 15.58
CA ASP A 39 31.19 15.92 14.15
C ASP A 39 31.76 14.65 13.53
N TYR A 40 32.96 14.21 13.94
CA TYR A 40 33.55 12.99 13.39
C TYR A 40 32.88 11.73 13.91
N LYS A 41 32.52 11.72 15.19
CA LYS A 41 31.80 10.58 15.78
C LYS A 41 30.41 10.47 15.18
N GLU A 42 29.73 11.58 14.98
CA GLU A 42 28.43 11.63 14.33
C GLU A 42 28.49 11.21 12.86
N LYS A 43 29.48 11.68 12.09
CA LYS A 43 29.71 11.23 10.72
C LYS A 43 29.98 9.73 10.61
N ILE A 44 30.82 9.18 11.50
CA ILE A 44 31.09 7.73 11.54
C ILE A 44 29.82 6.95 11.89
N ASN A 45 29.00 7.44 12.82
CA ASN A 45 27.73 6.80 13.16
C ASN A 45 26.73 6.85 12.00
N MET A 46 26.63 7.98 11.30
CA MET A 46 25.82 8.13 10.09
C MET A 46 26.26 7.18 8.98
N GLU A 47 27.56 7.08 8.74
CA GLU A 47 28.12 6.21 7.71
C GLU A 47 27.92 4.72 8.06
N LYS A 48 28.04 4.37 9.34
CA LYS A 48 27.73 3.01 9.83
C LYS A 48 26.25 2.67 9.68
N LEU A 49 25.35 3.59 9.99
CA LEU A 49 23.92 3.42 9.78
C LEU A 49 23.60 3.21 8.30
N LYS A 50 24.21 4.01 7.43
CA LYS A 50 24.06 3.89 5.98
C LYS A 50 24.53 2.53 5.46
N CYS A 51 25.68 2.05 5.92
CA CYS A 51 26.19 0.74 5.52
C CYS A 51 25.29 -0.42 6.02
N LEU A 52 24.73 -0.32 7.23
CA LEU A 52 23.78 -1.29 7.74
C LEU A 52 22.47 -1.28 6.95
N ASP A 53 21.99 -0.11 6.54
CA ASP A 53 20.79 0.06 5.72
C ASP A 53 20.98 -0.50 4.30
N GLU A 54 22.12 -0.23 3.68
CA GLU A 54 22.50 -0.80 2.38
C GLU A 54 22.62 -2.34 2.47
N ASN A 55 23.30 -2.87 3.50
CA ASN A 55 23.44 -4.32 3.69
C ASN A 55 22.10 -5.00 3.96
N HIS A 56 21.22 -4.35 4.73
CA HIS A 56 19.88 -4.86 5.01
C HIS A 56 19.01 -4.83 3.75
N SER A 57 19.11 -3.77 2.95
CA SER A 57 18.42 -3.64 1.66
C SER A 57 18.88 -4.71 0.65
N GLU A 58 20.19 -4.96 0.56
CA GLU A 58 20.77 -6.02 -0.28
C GLU A 58 20.33 -7.43 0.16
N ARG A 59 20.34 -7.69 1.48
CA ARG A 59 19.93 -9.00 2.03
C ARG A 59 18.44 -9.27 1.91
N MET A 60 17.61 -8.25 2.08
CA MET A 60 16.16 -8.39 2.04
C MET A 60 15.60 -8.31 0.62
N GLY A 61 16.41 -7.89 -0.37
CA GLY A 61 16.03 -7.84 -1.78
C GLY A 61 14.80 -6.97 -2.06
N LEU A 62 14.50 -6.04 -1.15
CA LEU A 62 13.36 -5.13 -1.19
C LEU A 62 13.91 -3.72 -1.18
N THR A 63 14.06 -3.15 -2.37
CA THR A 63 14.45 -1.75 -2.50
C THR A 63 13.29 -0.84 -2.06
N VAL A 64 13.58 0.41 -1.70
CA VAL A 64 12.54 1.39 -1.36
C VAL A 64 11.62 1.62 -2.57
N GLU A 65 12.15 1.51 -3.78
CA GLU A 65 11.42 1.52 -5.03
C GLU A 65 10.43 0.36 -5.12
N ASP A 66 10.81 -0.85 -4.71
CA ASP A 66 9.93 -2.03 -4.71
C ASP A 66 8.81 -1.90 -3.67
N LEU A 67 9.11 -1.33 -2.51
CA LEU A 67 8.10 -1.02 -1.49
C LEU A 67 7.12 0.04 -2.00
N ASN A 68 7.61 1.12 -2.60
CA ASN A 68 6.77 2.16 -3.20
C ASN A 68 5.92 1.63 -4.36
N ALA A 69 6.50 0.80 -5.23
CA ALA A 69 5.76 0.13 -6.30
C ALA A 69 4.69 -0.81 -5.74
N THR A 70 4.95 -1.46 -4.62
CA THR A 70 4.00 -2.34 -3.94
C THR A 70 2.89 -1.55 -3.26
N ALA A 71 3.22 -0.46 -2.58
CA ALA A 71 2.26 0.47 -1.98
C ALA A 71 1.34 1.07 -3.05
N ALA A 72 1.90 1.60 -4.15
CA ALA A 72 1.12 2.11 -5.27
C ALA A 72 0.22 1.04 -5.90
N ARG A 73 0.70 -0.21 -6.02
CA ARG A 73 -0.14 -1.34 -6.46
C ARG A 73 -1.27 -1.62 -5.47
N ILE A 74 -1.02 -1.54 -4.17
CA ILE A 74 -2.03 -1.73 -3.13
C ILE A 74 -3.07 -0.62 -3.21
N GLU A 75 -2.65 0.65 -3.23
CA GLU A 75 -3.53 1.81 -3.34
C GLU A 75 -4.40 1.75 -4.60
N LEU A 76 -3.81 1.46 -5.76
CA LEU A 76 -4.57 1.31 -7.00
C LEU A 76 -5.53 0.11 -6.92
N ARG A 77 -5.18 -0.92 -6.14
CA ARG A 77 -6.05 -2.08 -5.84
C ARG A 77 -7.16 -1.75 -4.83
N THR A 78 -6.96 -0.80 -3.93
CA THR A 78 -7.90 -0.50 -2.82
C THR A 78 -8.72 0.77 -3.01
N ALA A 79 -8.30 1.72 -3.86
CA ALA A 79 -8.91 3.04 -4.04
C ALA A 79 -10.39 3.00 -4.48
N ASN A 80 -10.85 1.89 -5.08
CA ASN A 80 -12.25 1.71 -5.50
C ASN A 80 -13.02 0.70 -4.63
N MET A 81 -12.52 0.32 -3.45
CA MET A 81 -13.24 -0.52 -2.48
C MET A 81 -14.32 0.29 -1.72
N GLY A 82 -15.07 1.15 -2.40
CA GLY A 82 -16.08 2.05 -1.83
C GLY A 82 -17.38 1.38 -1.37
N GLY A 83 -17.40 0.06 -1.21
CA GLY A 83 -18.51 -0.65 -0.58
C GLY A 83 -18.32 -0.64 0.94
N VAL A 84 -19.16 0.14 1.63
CA VAL A 84 -19.11 0.35 3.10
C VAL A 84 -19.51 -0.92 3.87
N ASP A 85 -20.13 -1.90 3.19
CA ASP A 85 -20.60 -3.11 3.85
C ASP A 85 -19.42 -3.98 4.30
N PRO A 86 -19.34 -4.30 5.61
CA PRO A 86 -18.28 -5.12 6.14
C PRO A 86 -18.35 -6.51 5.51
N VAL A 87 -17.22 -6.93 4.94
CA VAL A 87 -17.05 -8.29 4.43
C VAL A 87 -17.29 -9.27 5.58
N CYS A 88 -18.19 -10.24 5.37
CA CYS A 88 -18.49 -11.29 6.34
C CYS A 88 -19.03 -10.77 7.68
N ALA A 89 -19.95 -9.80 7.65
CA ALA A 89 -20.55 -9.19 8.83
C ALA A 89 -21.09 -10.20 9.84
N ASP A 90 -21.82 -11.21 9.36
CA ASP A 90 -22.45 -12.23 10.20
C ASP A 90 -21.40 -13.12 10.88
N SER A 91 -20.41 -13.59 10.13
CA SER A 91 -19.31 -14.39 10.66
C SER A 91 -18.46 -13.60 11.66
N LYS A 92 -18.26 -12.29 11.41
CA LYS A 92 -17.61 -11.39 12.38
C LYS A 92 -18.41 -11.32 13.68
N HIS A 93 -19.74 -11.20 13.60
CA HIS A 93 -20.60 -11.15 14.78
C HIS A 93 -20.49 -12.43 15.60
N GLN A 94 -20.54 -13.59 14.94
CA GLN A 94 -20.39 -14.90 15.60
C GLN A 94 -19.05 -15.06 16.32
N VAL A 95 -17.95 -14.58 15.73
CA VAL A 95 -16.64 -14.57 16.39
C VAL A 95 -16.70 -13.73 17.67
N ILE A 96 -17.24 -12.51 17.59
CA ILE A 96 -17.36 -11.62 18.75
C ILE A 96 -18.23 -12.25 19.84
N GLU A 97 -19.35 -12.88 19.47
CA GLU A 97 -20.22 -13.56 20.42
C GLU A 97 -19.53 -14.76 21.08
N CYS A 98 -18.77 -15.55 20.32
CA CYS A 98 -18.04 -16.69 20.88
C CYS A 98 -17.03 -16.22 21.95
N TYR A 99 -16.24 -15.20 21.65
CA TYR A 99 -15.28 -14.64 22.61
C TYR A 99 -15.94 -13.98 23.83
N LYS A 100 -17.17 -13.48 23.71
CA LYS A 100 -17.92 -12.91 24.84
C LYS A 100 -18.47 -13.98 25.78
N ASN A 101 -18.84 -15.14 25.23
CA ASN A 101 -19.50 -16.20 25.97
C ASN A 101 -18.51 -17.19 26.61
N GLU A 102 -17.29 -17.29 26.08
CA GLU A 102 -16.26 -18.20 26.60
C GLU A 102 -15.34 -17.53 27.62
N SER A 103 -14.81 -18.34 28.55
CA SER A 103 -13.80 -17.90 29.50
C SER A 103 -12.43 -17.73 28.81
N PRO A 104 -11.49 -16.94 29.37
CA PRO A 104 -10.13 -16.80 28.80
C PRO A 104 -9.38 -18.13 28.63
N ALA A 105 -9.70 -19.14 29.44
CA ALA A 105 -9.11 -20.48 29.35
C ALA A 105 -9.75 -21.33 28.22
N ASP A 106 -10.98 -20.99 27.82
CA ASP A 106 -11.78 -21.75 26.85
C ASP A 106 -11.82 -21.10 25.46
N VAL A 107 -11.09 -20.00 25.25
CA VAL A 107 -10.98 -19.27 23.98
C VAL A 107 -10.70 -20.18 22.77
N ILE A 108 -9.98 -21.28 22.99
CA ILE A 108 -9.66 -22.28 21.95
C ILE A 108 -10.93 -22.88 21.32
N LYS A 109 -12.06 -22.92 22.03
CA LYS A 109 -13.34 -23.42 21.49
C LYS A 109 -13.90 -22.55 20.37
N CYS A 110 -13.48 -21.27 20.29
CA CYS A 110 -13.87 -20.37 19.20
C CYS A 110 -13.11 -20.60 17.90
N TRP A 111 -12.20 -21.60 17.85
CA TRP A 111 -11.36 -21.87 16.68
C TRP A 111 -12.17 -22.11 15.40
N ASP A 112 -13.26 -22.88 15.47
CA ASP A 112 -14.10 -23.17 14.31
C ASP A 112 -14.80 -21.90 13.79
N THR A 113 -15.28 -21.05 14.71
CA THR A 113 -15.92 -19.76 14.38
C THR A 113 -14.92 -18.80 13.72
N VAL A 114 -13.68 -18.74 14.23
CA VAL A 114 -12.59 -17.96 13.64
C VAL A 114 -12.19 -18.53 12.28
N GLY A 115 -12.16 -19.85 12.13
CA GLY A 115 -11.89 -20.54 10.87
C GLY A 115 -12.93 -20.22 9.80
N ALA A 116 -14.22 -20.25 10.16
CA ALA A 116 -15.32 -19.87 9.27
C ALA A 116 -15.22 -18.40 8.82
N PHE A 117 -14.95 -17.48 9.74
CA PHE A 117 -14.71 -16.07 9.41
C PHE A 117 -13.52 -15.88 8.47
N THR A 118 -12.40 -16.53 8.77
CA THR A 118 -11.18 -16.48 7.95
C THR A 118 -11.44 -16.97 6.53
N LYS A 119 -12.15 -18.11 6.40
CA LYS A 119 -12.56 -18.65 5.11
C LYS A 119 -13.43 -17.67 4.33
N CYS A 120 -14.45 -17.09 4.98
CA CYS A 120 -15.33 -16.12 4.33
C CYS A 120 -14.55 -14.90 3.80
N VAL A 121 -13.59 -14.38 4.58
CA VAL A 121 -12.75 -13.24 4.16
C VAL A 121 -11.88 -13.62 2.96
N GLN A 122 -11.27 -14.82 2.97
CA GLN A 122 -10.46 -15.31 1.86
C GLN A 122 -11.30 -15.52 0.59
N ASP A 123 -12.49 -16.09 0.70
CA ASP A 123 -13.40 -16.32 -0.41
C ASP A 123 -13.89 -15.00 -1.01
N ALA A 124 -14.26 -14.03 -0.16
CA ALA A 124 -14.65 -12.69 -0.61
C ALA A 124 -13.49 -11.96 -1.29
N ALA A 125 -12.28 -12.02 -0.74
CA ALA A 125 -11.09 -11.43 -1.34
C ALA A 125 -10.75 -12.06 -2.70
N SER A 126 -10.79 -13.40 -2.80
CA SER A 126 -10.51 -14.12 -4.03
C SER A 126 -11.56 -13.83 -5.12
N THR A 127 -12.83 -13.72 -4.73
CA THR A 127 -13.94 -13.37 -5.63
C THR A 127 -13.77 -11.95 -6.17
N ARG A 128 -13.50 -10.98 -5.29
CA ARG A 128 -13.24 -9.58 -5.69
C ARG A 128 -12.05 -9.49 -6.64
N LEU A 129 -10.97 -10.21 -6.33
CA LEU A 129 -9.78 -10.27 -7.19
C LEU A 129 -10.12 -10.84 -8.57
N ARG A 130 -10.86 -11.96 -8.64
CA ARG A 130 -11.29 -12.57 -9.90
C ARG A 130 -12.14 -11.63 -10.75
N VAL A 131 -13.16 -11.00 -10.16
CA VAL A 131 -14.03 -10.04 -10.86
C VAL A 131 -13.20 -8.89 -11.45
N ARG A 132 -12.24 -8.38 -10.68
CA ARG A 132 -11.36 -7.31 -11.13
C ARG A 132 -10.42 -7.76 -12.25
N THR A 133 -9.73 -8.88 -12.10
CA THR A 133 -8.85 -9.43 -13.15
C THR A 133 -9.61 -9.64 -14.45
N GLN A 134 -10.86 -10.13 -14.38
CA GLN A 134 -11.71 -10.30 -15.55
C GLN A 134 -12.09 -8.95 -16.18
N LYS A 135 -12.43 -7.94 -15.37
CA LYS A 135 -12.71 -6.58 -15.85
C LYS A 135 -11.49 -5.95 -16.52
N ASP A 136 -10.32 -6.05 -15.90
CA ASP A 136 -9.07 -5.51 -16.42
C ASP A 136 -8.68 -6.20 -17.74
N ALA A 137 -8.85 -7.52 -17.85
CA ALA A 137 -8.62 -8.26 -19.08
C ALA A 137 -9.56 -7.81 -20.22
N ARG A 138 -10.85 -7.58 -19.92
CA ARG A 138 -11.83 -7.08 -20.90
C ARG A 138 -11.49 -5.67 -21.39
N GLU A 139 -11.13 -4.78 -20.47
CA GLU A 139 -10.75 -3.40 -20.78
C GLU A 139 -9.42 -3.36 -21.56
N HIS A 140 -8.45 -4.19 -21.18
CA HIS A 140 -7.20 -4.33 -21.93
C HIS A 140 -7.45 -4.80 -23.36
N ALA A 141 -8.26 -5.86 -23.56
CA ALA A 141 -8.62 -6.32 -24.89
C ALA A 141 -9.32 -5.24 -25.73
N ARG A 142 -10.20 -4.43 -25.11
CA ARG A 142 -10.84 -3.29 -25.76
C ARG A 142 -9.82 -2.25 -26.20
N ARG A 143 -8.90 -1.84 -25.32
CA ARG A 143 -7.84 -0.86 -25.65
C ARG A 143 -6.94 -1.36 -26.77
N THR A 144 -6.53 -2.62 -26.73
CA THR A 144 -5.69 -3.22 -27.76
C THR A 144 -6.38 -3.20 -29.13
N ARG A 145 -7.69 -3.50 -29.20
CA ARG A 145 -8.46 -3.37 -30.45
C ARG A 145 -8.51 -1.92 -30.96
N HIS A 146 -8.74 -0.95 -30.08
CA HIS A 146 -8.75 0.47 -30.46
C HIS A 146 -7.39 0.93 -31.01
N VAL A 147 -6.29 0.55 -30.35
CA VAL A 147 -4.93 0.88 -30.81
C VAL A 147 -4.64 0.22 -32.16
N ALA A 148 -5.00 -1.05 -32.35
CA ALA A 148 -4.82 -1.74 -33.63
C ALA A 148 -5.61 -1.06 -34.76
N HIS A 149 -6.87 -0.69 -34.52
CA HIS A 149 -7.69 0.04 -35.48
C HIS A 149 -7.10 1.42 -35.82
N ALA A 150 -6.65 2.17 -34.82
CA ALA A 150 -6.00 3.47 -35.04
C ALA A 150 -4.72 3.33 -35.88
N ARG A 151 -3.90 2.30 -35.61
CA ARG A 151 -2.70 2.00 -36.41
C ARG A 151 -3.06 1.67 -37.86
N GLN A 152 -4.10 0.88 -38.11
CA GLN A 152 -4.54 0.58 -39.47
C GLN A 152 -4.98 1.83 -40.23
N HIS A 153 -5.71 2.74 -39.56
CA HIS A 153 -6.13 4.01 -40.17
C HIS A 153 -4.93 4.88 -40.53
N ALA A 154 -3.99 5.05 -39.60
CA ALA A 154 -2.78 5.84 -39.82
C ALA A 154 -1.93 5.29 -40.99
N LEU A 155 -1.84 3.96 -41.14
CA LEU A 155 -1.14 3.34 -42.26
C LEU A 155 -1.85 3.56 -43.60
N ARG A 156 -3.19 3.60 -43.60
CA ARG A 156 -3.99 3.88 -44.80
C ARG A 156 -3.79 5.32 -45.28
N ASP A 157 -3.68 6.28 -44.35
CA ASP A 157 -3.45 7.70 -44.64
C ASP A 157 -2.04 7.96 -45.21
N LEU A 158 -1.09 7.02 -45.00
CA LEU A 158 0.26 7.06 -45.56
C LEU A 158 0.39 6.29 -46.90
N GLY A 159 -0.71 5.77 -47.43
CA GLY A 159 -0.72 5.08 -48.73
C GLY A 159 -0.31 5.99 -49.90
N PRO A 160 0.23 5.43 -50.99
CA PRO A 160 0.72 6.23 -52.11
C PRO A 160 -0.40 7.11 -52.69
N PRO A 161 -0.07 8.34 -53.14
CA PRO A 161 -1.06 9.22 -53.76
C PRO A 161 -1.70 8.51 -54.96
N PRO A 162 -2.97 8.82 -55.27
CA PRO A 162 -3.62 8.28 -56.45
C PRO A 162 -2.75 8.59 -57.67
N THR A 163 -2.36 7.55 -58.40
CA THR A 163 -1.72 7.69 -59.70
C THR A 163 -2.76 8.30 -60.62
N ASP A 164 -2.63 9.60 -60.90
CA ASP A 164 -3.39 10.29 -61.94
C ASP A 164 -3.24 9.48 -63.23
N GLU A 165 -4.34 8.86 -63.65
CA GLU A 165 -4.42 8.17 -64.92
C GLU A 165 -4.13 9.18 -66.03
N ALA A 166 -3.15 8.84 -66.85
CA ALA A 166 -2.75 9.61 -68.01
C ALA A 166 -3.98 9.89 -68.90
N VAL A 167 -4.29 11.18 -69.06
CA VAL A 167 -5.27 11.66 -70.05
C VAL A 167 -4.75 11.29 -71.44
N PRO A 168 -5.43 10.43 -72.21
CA PRO A 168 -5.02 10.12 -73.56
C PRO A 168 -5.42 11.29 -74.47
N THR A 169 -4.42 11.95 -75.05
CA THR A 169 -4.56 12.90 -76.17
C THR A 169 -4.70 12.19 -77.50
#